data_AF-A0A9Q4KTF1-F1
#
_entry.id   AF-A0A9Q4KTF1-F1
#
_cell.length_a   1.000
_cell.length_b   1.000
_cell.length_c   1.000
_cell.angle_alpha   90.00
_cell.angle_beta   90.00
_cell.angle_gamma   90.00
#
_symmetry.space_group_name_H-M   'P 1'
#
loop_
_entity.id
_entity.type
_entity.pdbx_description
1 polymer ?
#
loop_
_entity_poly.entity_id
_entity_poly.type
_entity_poly.pdbx_seq_one_letter_code
_entity_poly.pdbx_strand_id
1 'polypeptide(L)'
;MNISNTQFLIGGLVIAIIIGGIAVFFASGDPDGLESTALYVQGDKTLTGDSPEDGDPEAVGVSDAVEYEAPLPDYSMGEEGGKAGELFAIFAGIVIIFGLAFGATRIIAAKKN
;
A
#
# COMPACT_ATOMS: atom_id res chain seq x y z
N MET A 1 24.76 14.71 18.54
CA MET A 1 23.84 13.80 19.22
C MET A 1 24.10 12.40 18.69
N ASN A 2 24.52 11.45 19.53
CA ASN A 2 24.76 10.07 19.08
C ASN A 2 23.44 9.30 19.17
N ILE A 3 22.88 8.92 18.03
CA ILE A 3 21.64 8.14 17.97
C ILE A 3 22.02 6.66 18.05
N SER A 4 21.50 5.93 19.03
CA SER A 4 21.66 4.48 19.09
C SER A 4 20.79 3.78 18.03
N ASN A 5 21.20 2.59 17.59
CA ASN A 5 20.43 1.79 16.62
C ASN A 5 18.99 1.57 17.08
N THR A 6 18.77 1.37 18.38
CA THR A 6 17.43 1.24 18.96
C THR A 6 16.60 2.51 18.77
N GLN A 7 17.18 3.68 19.02
CA GLN A 7 16.48 4.95 18.81
C GLN A 7 16.19 5.21 17.33
N PHE A 8 17.11 4.83 16.44
CA PHE A 8 16.89 4.92 14.99
C PHE A 8 15.72 4.02 14.55
N LEU A 9 15.69 2.77 15.00
CA LEU A 9 14.62 1.82 14.67
C LEU A 9 13.26 2.27 15.22
N ILE A 10 13.21 2.69 16.50
CA ILE A 10 11.96 3.19 17.11
C ILE A 10 11.50 4.46 16.40
N GLY A 11 12.40 5.40 16.11
CA GLY A 11 12.08 6.62 15.39
C GLY A 11 11.51 6.34 14.01
N GLY A 12 12.15 5.44 13.24
CA GLY A 12 11.67 5.01 11.93
C GLY A 12 10.30 4.34 11.98
N LEU A 13 10.08 3.45 12.96
CA LEU A 13 8.78 2.80 13.15
C LEU A 13 7.67 3.80 13.47
N VAL A 14 7.92 4.75 14.37
CA VAL A 14 6.95 5.80 14.73
C VAL A 14 6.60 6.64 13.50
N ILE A 15 7.60 7.07 12.72
CA ILE A 15 7.38 7.83 11.48
C ILE A 15 6.56 7.01 10.47
N ALA A 16 6.86 5.73 10.29
CA ALA A 16 6.13 4.86 9.37
C ALA A 16 4.65 4.71 9.76
N ILE A 17 4.36 4.52 11.06
CA ILE A 17 3.00 4.46 11.60
C ILE A 17 2.26 5.77 11.35
N ILE A 18 2.89 6.92 11.61
CA ILE A 18 2.28 8.24 11.40
C ILE A 18 1.96 8.45 9.91
N ILE A 19 2.93 8.21 9.01
CA ILE A 19 2.73 8.39 7.57
C ILE A 19 1.66 7.45 7.06
N GLY A 20 1.72 6.16 7.42
CA GLY A 20 0.73 5.16 6.98
C GLY A 20 -0.68 5.51 7.43
N GLY A 21 -0.85 5.95 8.69
CA GLY A 21 -2.16 6.34 9.19
C GLY A 21 -2.71 7.61 8.54
N ILE A 22 -1.88 8.61 8.27
CA ILE A 22 -2.31 9.86 7.62
C ILE A 22 -2.63 9.62 6.14
N ALA A 23 -1.86 8.77 5.46
CA ALA A 23 -2.00 8.50 4.03
C ALA A 23 -3.41 8.03 3.65
N VAL A 24 -4.07 7.21 4.49
CA VAL A 24 -5.45 6.74 4.26
C VAL A 24 -6.44 7.90 4.06
N PHE A 25 -6.27 8.98 4.80
CA PHE A 25 -7.18 10.13 4.75
C PHE A 25 -6.82 11.15 3.67
N PHE A 26 -5.59 11.06 3.12
CA PHE A 26 -5.05 11.99 2.13
C PHE A 26 -4.92 11.35 0.75
N ALA A 27 -5.17 10.04 0.63
CA ALA A 27 -5.30 9.38 -0.66
C ALA A 27 -6.40 10.08 -1.47
N SER A 28 -6.13 10.26 -2.77
CA SER A 28 -7.11 10.79 -3.71
C SER A 28 -8.35 9.87 -3.69
N GLY A 29 -9.53 10.45 -3.89
CA GLY A 29 -10.73 9.64 -4.14
C GLY A 29 -10.71 9.03 -5.55
N ASP A 30 -11.80 8.39 -5.93
CA ASP A 30 -11.88 7.59 -7.16
C ASP A 30 -11.66 8.43 -8.45
N PRO A 31 -10.69 8.09 -9.32
CA PRO A 31 -9.67 7.07 -9.12
C PRO A 31 -8.45 7.58 -8.36
N ASP A 32 -7.89 6.71 -7.51
CA ASP A 32 -6.69 6.99 -6.76
C ASP A 32 -5.42 7.06 -7.66
N GLY A 33 -4.24 7.25 -7.07
CA GLY A 33 -2.99 7.35 -7.85
C GLY A 33 -2.60 6.05 -8.58
N LEU A 34 -2.91 4.90 -8.01
CA LEU A 34 -2.63 3.59 -8.61
C LEU A 34 -3.64 3.30 -9.72
N GLU A 35 -4.92 3.53 -9.48
CA GLU A 35 -6.00 3.37 -10.45
C GLU A 35 -5.84 4.33 -11.64
N SER A 36 -5.50 5.59 -11.38
CA SER A 36 -5.22 6.56 -12.45
C SER A 36 -4.00 6.15 -13.29
N THR A 37 -3.04 5.41 -12.71
CA THR A 37 -1.91 4.85 -13.45
C THR A 37 -2.34 3.63 -14.25
N ALA A 38 -3.21 2.78 -13.69
CA ALA A 38 -3.78 1.63 -14.39
C ALA A 38 -4.55 2.07 -15.65
N LEU A 39 -5.47 3.03 -15.51
CA LEU A 39 -6.22 3.62 -16.64
C LEU A 39 -5.30 4.24 -17.71
N TYR A 40 -4.18 4.84 -17.30
CA TYR A 40 -3.20 5.38 -18.24
C TYR A 40 -2.49 4.28 -19.03
N VAL A 41 -2.11 3.17 -18.37
CA VAL A 41 -1.44 2.04 -19.01
C VAL A 41 -2.39 1.26 -19.92
N GLN A 42 -3.66 1.15 -19.55
CA GLN A 42 -4.72 0.56 -20.37
C GLN A 42 -5.03 1.40 -21.63
N GLY A 43 -4.68 2.69 -21.62
CA GLY A 43 -4.93 3.63 -22.72
C GLY A 43 -6.28 4.35 -22.60
N ASP A 44 -7.01 4.12 -21.52
CA ASP A 44 -8.33 4.69 -21.25
C ASP A 44 -8.25 6.12 -20.71
N LYS A 45 -7.09 6.52 -20.17
CA LYS A 45 -6.83 7.86 -19.66
C LYS A 45 -5.50 8.42 -20.19
N THR A 46 -5.39 9.75 -20.28
CA THR A 46 -4.10 10.43 -20.54
C THR A 46 -3.48 10.92 -19.23
N LEU A 47 -2.16 11.15 -19.19
CA LEU A 47 -1.42 11.53 -17.96
C LEU A 47 -2.06 12.65 -17.12
N THR A 48 -2.75 13.58 -17.75
CA THR A 48 -3.42 14.71 -17.07
C THR A 48 -4.89 14.87 -17.48
N GLY A 49 -5.45 13.88 -18.18
CA GLY A 49 -6.85 13.90 -18.60
C GLY A 49 -7.77 13.50 -17.45
N ASP A 50 -9.07 13.71 -17.64
CA ASP A 50 -10.08 13.18 -16.73
C ASP A 50 -10.19 11.66 -16.89
N SER A 51 -10.65 10.99 -15.84
CA SER A 51 -10.91 9.56 -15.88
C SER A 51 -12.22 9.29 -16.63
N PRO A 52 -12.27 8.31 -17.55
CA PRO A 52 -13.49 7.95 -18.25
C PRO A 52 -14.54 7.39 -17.29
N GLU A 53 -15.82 7.66 -17.54
CA GLU A 53 -16.94 7.20 -16.69
C GLU A 53 -17.09 5.67 -16.71
N ASP A 54 -16.75 5.02 -17.82
CA ASP A 54 -16.83 3.56 -18.02
C ASP A 54 -15.45 2.88 -17.89
N GLY A 55 -14.44 3.58 -17.35
CA GLY A 55 -13.10 3.01 -17.17
C GLY A 55 -13.05 2.06 -15.98
N ASP A 56 -12.47 0.87 -16.19
CA ASP A 56 -12.25 -0.12 -15.15
C ASP A 56 -10.74 -0.21 -14.81
N PRO A 57 -10.27 0.46 -13.74
CA PRO A 57 -8.87 0.43 -13.34
C PRO A 57 -8.41 -0.96 -12.85
N GLU A 58 -9.34 -1.87 -12.54
CA GLU A 58 -9.08 -3.21 -12.02
C GLU A 58 -8.96 -4.26 -13.13
N ALA A 59 -9.42 -3.94 -14.34
CA ALA A 59 -9.26 -4.78 -15.52
C ALA A 59 -7.77 -5.04 -15.84
N VAL A 60 -7.35 -6.31 -15.82
CA VAL A 60 -5.94 -6.67 -16.07
C VAL A 60 -5.68 -6.87 -17.56
N GLY A 61 -5.43 -5.80 -18.32
CA GLY A 61 -5.00 -5.88 -19.72
C GLY A 61 -5.59 -4.78 -20.60
N VAL A 62 -5.65 -5.00 -21.91
CA VAL A 62 -6.32 -4.10 -22.86
C VAL A 62 -7.73 -4.64 -23.09
N SER A 63 -8.74 -3.92 -22.60
CA SER A 63 -10.20 -3.94 -22.87
C SER A 63 -10.97 -5.27 -23.11
N ASP A 64 -10.41 -6.45 -22.82
CA ASP A 64 -11.12 -7.76 -22.90
C ASP A 64 -10.46 -8.83 -21.99
N ALA A 65 -9.70 -8.39 -20.99
CA ALA A 65 -8.81 -9.27 -20.25
C ALA A 65 -9.39 -9.67 -18.88
N VAL A 66 -8.89 -10.80 -18.35
CA VAL A 66 -9.40 -11.47 -17.15
C VAL A 66 -9.40 -10.51 -15.95
N GLU A 67 -10.59 -10.26 -15.40
CA GLU A 67 -10.77 -9.55 -14.13
C GLU A 67 -10.07 -10.35 -13.01
N TYR A 68 -9.05 -9.76 -12.40
CA TYR A 68 -8.36 -10.32 -11.24
C TYR A 68 -8.46 -9.33 -10.09
N GLU A 69 -9.28 -9.68 -9.11
CA GLU A 69 -9.41 -8.90 -7.89
C GLU A 69 -8.24 -9.19 -6.95
N ALA A 70 -7.53 -8.14 -6.52
CA ALA A 70 -6.46 -8.28 -5.55
C ALA A 70 -7.04 -8.78 -4.21
N PRO A 71 -6.28 -9.56 -3.41
CA PRO A 71 -6.79 -10.07 -2.13
C PRO A 71 -7.20 -8.99 -1.10
N LEU A 72 -6.68 -7.76 -1.22
CA LEU A 72 -6.97 -6.59 -0.37
C LEU A 72 -6.83 -5.32 -1.25
N PRO A 73 -7.82 -5.02 -2.12
CA PRO A 73 -7.79 -3.83 -2.97
C PRO A 73 -7.84 -2.59 -2.08
N ASP A 74 -6.96 -1.62 -2.33
CA ASP A 74 -6.80 -0.38 -1.54
C ASP A 74 -6.75 -0.56 -0.02
N TYR A 75 -6.21 -1.71 0.43
CA TYR A 75 -6.20 -2.11 1.83
C TYR A 75 -7.60 -2.28 2.46
N SER A 76 -8.64 -2.30 1.64
CA SER A 76 -10.02 -2.55 2.04
C SER A 76 -10.17 -3.95 2.65
N MET A 77 -10.96 -4.04 3.72
CA MET A 77 -11.36 -5.30 4.34
C MET A 77 -12.86 -5.57 4.09
N GLY A 78 -13.30 -5.27 2.87
CA GLY A 78 -14.71 -5.32 2.47
C GLY A 78 -15.53 -4.13 2.98
N GLU A 79 -16.79 -4.06 2.53
CA GLU A 79 -17.71 -2.95 2.85
C GLU A 79 -17.92 -2.77 4.35
N GLU A 80 -17.90 -3.86 5.13
CA GLU A 80 -18.08 -3.84 6.59
C GLU A 80 -16.88 -3.24 7.34
N GLY A 81 -15.68 -3.33 6.77
CA GLY A 81 -14.45 -2.84 7.41
C GLY A 81 -14.34 -1.32 7.37
N GLY A 82 -14.80 -0.70 6.27
CA GLY A 82 -14.68 0.73 6.03
C GLY A 82 -13.29 1.30 6.32
N LYS A 83 -13.23 2.59 6.69
CA LYS A 83 -11.97 3.27 7.02
C LYS A 83 -11.23 2.69 8.22
N ALA A 84 -11.92 2.02 9.14
CA ALA A 84 -11.28 1.35 10.27
C ALA A 84 -10.52 0.10 9.83
N GLY A 85 -11.07 -0.66 8.89
CA GLY A 85 -10.45 -1.83 8.27
C GLY A 85 -9.21 -1.47 7.46
N GLU A 86 -9.30 -0.42 6.63
CA GLU A 86 -8.15 0.12 5.87
C GLU A 86 -6.99 0.50 6.80
N LEU A 87 -7.29 1.23 7.88
CA LEU A 87 -6.29 1.64 8.85
C LEU A 87 -5.64 0.44 9.57
N PHE A 88 -6.45 -0.55 9.94
CA PHE A 88 -5.96 -1.79 10.52
C PHE A 88 -5.05 -2.57 9.56
N ALA A 89 -5.45 -2.69 8.29
CA ALA A 89 -4.69 -3.37 7.25
C ALA A 89 -3.29 -2.76 7.08
N ILE A 90 -3.21 -1.42 7.04
CA ILE A 90 -1.92 -0.71 6.96
C ILE A 90 -1.06 -0.96 8.18
N PHE A 91 -1.60 -0.81 9.40
CA PHE A 91 -0.81 -1.03 10.62
C PHE A 91 -0.35 -2.48 10.76
N ALA A 92 -1.22 -3.44 10.44
CA ALA A 92 -0.85 -4.85 10.42
C ALA A 92 0.28 -5.12 9.42
N GLY A 93 0.17 -4.55 8.20
CA GLY A 93 1.22 -4.63 7.18
C GLY A 93 2.57 -4.10 7.66
N ILE A 94 2.59 -2.91 8.29
CA ILE A 94 3.82 -2.31 8.85
C ILE A 94 4.46 -3.25 9.89
N VAL A 95 3.67 -3.79 10.83
CA VAL A 95 4.18 -4.70 11.87
C VAL A 95 4.72 -5.99 11.26
N ILE A 96 4.00 -6.59 10.31
CA ILE A 96 4.42 -7.82 9.62
C ILE A 96 5.75 -7.61 8.91
N ILE A 97 5.89 -6.54 8.12
CA ILE A 97 7.12 -6.26 7.38
C ILE A 97 8.30 -5.99 8.32
N PHE A 98 8.11 -5.22 9.40
CA PHE A 98 9.16 -5.05 10.41
C PHE A 98 9.57 -6.38 11.06
N GLY A 99 8.59 -7.23 11.39
CA GLY A 99 8.83 -8.55 11.95
C GLY A 99 9.60 -9.46 11.00
N LEU A 100 9.23 -9.49 9.72
CA LEU A 100 9.90 -10.28 8.69
C LEU A 100 11.32 -9.78 8.44
N ALA A 101 11.52 -8.47 8.29
CA ALA A 101 12.84 -7.89 8.09
C ALA A 101 13.76 -8.16 9.28
N PHE A 102 13.27 -7.99 10.51
CA PHE A 102 14.01 -8.30 11.72
C PHE A 102 14.33 -9.80 11.84
N GLY A 103 13.35 -10.67 11.55
CA GLY A 103 13.53 -12.11 11.57
C GLY A 103 14.57 -12.59 10.55
N ALA A 104 14.46 -12.15 9.30
CA ALA A 104 15.37 -12.49 8.22
C ALA A 104 16.80 -12.04 8.53
N THR A 105 16.98 -10.79 8.99
CA THR A 105 18.31 -10.28 9.36
C THR A 105 18.91 -11.05 10.52
N ARG A 106 18.10 -11.45 11.53
CA ARG A 106 18.57 -12.26 12.65
C ARG A 106 19.02 -13.66 12.20
N ILE A 107 18.30 -14.31 11.29
CA ILE A 107 18.67 -15.61 10.74
C ILE A 107 20.01 -15.52 9.99
N ILE A 108 20.18 -14.49 9.15
CA ILE A 108 21.43 -14.26 8.42
C ILE A 108 22.59 -14.00 9.38
N ALA A 109 22.39 -13.16 10.40
CA ALA A 109 23.41 -12.85 11.40
C ALA A 109 23.79 -14.08 12.23
N ALA A 110 22.83 -14.94 12.59
CA ALA A 110 23.08 -16.17 13.33
C ALA A 110 23.90 -17.18 12.52
N LYS A 111 23.75 -17.21 11.18
CA LYS A 111 24.49 -18.11 10.28
C LYS A 111 25.93 -17.66 9.99
N LYS A 112 26.27 -16.40 10.30
CA LYS A 112 27.60 -15.82 10.12
C LYS A 112 28.52 -16.05 11.33
N ASN A 113 27.94 -16.44 12.47
CA ASN A 113 28.65 -16.94 13.65
C ASN A 113 28.73 -18.47 13.61
#